data_AF-A0A838RR03-F1
#
_entry.id   AF-A0A838RR03-F1
#
_cell.length_a   1.000
_cell.length_b   1.000
_cell.length_c   1.000
_cell.angle_alpha   90.00
_cell.angle_beta   90.00
_cell.angle_gamma   90.00
#
_symmetry.space_group_name_H-M   'P 1'
#
loop_
_entity.id
_entity.type
_entity.pdbx_description
1 polymer ?
#
loop_
_entity_poly.entity_id
_entity_poly.type
_entity_poly.pdbx_seq_one_letter_code
_entity_poly.pdbx_strand_id
1 'polypeptide(L)'
;AFGHGPKKELWKIEEHFLEFLNECKQLLKEKPLFFVVNGYASGYSSLTYKNNLQELLKEYSGSLEVGELTIREKSGNRLLPSGIFARWNVTD
;
A
#
# COMPACT_ATOMS: atom_id res chain seq x y z
N ALA A 1 11.56 3.36 7.25
CA ALA A 1 10.60 2.96 8.34
C ALA A 1 10.95 1.56 8.82
N PHE A 2 10.87 1.29 10.13
CA PHE A 2 11.53 0.12 10.75
C PHE A 2 10.59 -0.73 11.60
N GLY A 3 10.88 -2.02 11.71
CA GLY A 3 10.18 -2.96 12.58
C GLY A 3 11.08 -4.14 12.96
N HIS A 4 10.59 -5.01 13.85
CA HIS A 4 11.27 -6.25 14.21
C HIS A 4 10.29 -7.43 14.15
N GLY A 5 10.75 -8.54 13.59
CA GLY A 5 10.04 -9.82 13.65
C GLY A 5 10.11 -10.46 15.05
N PRO A 6 9.40 -11.58 15.25
CA PRO A 6 9.32 -12.28 16.55
C PRO A 6 10.67 -12.81 17.04
N LYS A 7 11.65 -13.01 16.16
CA LYS A 7 13.02 -13.45 16.51
C LYS A 7 14.04 -12.32 16.35
N LYS A 8 13.60 -11.06 16.40
CA LYS A 8 14.41 -9.85 16.22
C LYS A 8 14.96 -9.65 14.82
N GLU A 9 14.33 -10.24 13.80
CA GLU A 9 14.64 -9.96 12.40
C GLU A 9 14.40 -8.48 12.12
N LEU A 10 15.40 -7.77 11.60
CA LEU A 10 15.24 -6.35 11.29
C LEU A 10 14.42 -6.19 10.01
N TRP A 11 13.33 -5.43 10.10
CA TRP A 11 12.56 -5.00 8.94
C TRP A 11 12.84 -3.54 8.64
N LYS A 12 13.17 -3.25 7.38
CA LYS A 12 13.28 -1.89 6.84
C LYS A 12 12.50 -1.79 5.54
N ILE A 13 11.60 -0.81 5.44
CA ILE A 13 10.79 -0.62 4.23
C ILE A 13 11.67 -0.36 2.99
N GLU A 14 12.78 0.34 3.15
CA GLU A 14 13.71 0.69 2.07
C GLU A 14 14.39 -0.54 1.45
N GLU A 15 14.61 -1.59 2.25
CA GLU A 15 15.33 -2.80 1.84
C GLU A 15 14.37 -3.93 1.44
N HIS A 16 13.23 -4.07 2.13
CA HIS A 16 12.46 -5.31 2.07
C HIS A 16 11.07 -5.14 1.44
N PHE A 17 10.57 -3.92 1.26
CA PHE A 17 9.17 -3.69 0.88
C PHE A 17 8.80 -4.30 -0.48
N LEU A 18 9.66 -4.16 -1.49
CA LEU A 18 9.39 -4.69 -2.83
C LEU A 18 9.38 -6.22 -2.85
N GLU A 19 10.27 -6.87 -2.10
CA GLU A 19 10.29 -8.33 -1.96
C GLU A 19 8.99 -8.83 -1.31
N PHE A 20 8.57 -8.19 -0.21
CA PHE A 20 7.32 -8.53 0.46
C PHE A 20 6.07 -8.34 -0.42
N LEU A 21 6.03 -7.29 -1.24
CA LEU A 21 4.94 -7.12 -2.22
C LEU A 21 4.91 -8.25 -3.25
N ASN A 22 6.07 -8.70 -3.73
CA ASN A 22 6.18 -9.84 -4.65
C ASN A 22 5.75 -11.16 -4.00
N GLU A 23 6.09 -11.39 -2.74
CA GLU A 23 5.61 -12.56 -1.99
C GLU A 23 4.08 -12.52 -1.85
N CYS A 24 3.51 -11.37 -1.50
CA CYS A 24 2.06 -11.19 -1.42
C CYS A 24 1.36 -11.45 -2.76
N LYS A 25 1.97 -11.02 -3.88
CA LYS A 25 1.46 -11.28 -5.24
C LYS A 25 1.35 -12.77 -5.54
N GLN A 26 2.32 -13.58 -5.11
CA GLN A 26 2.31 -15.04 -5.33
C GLN A 26 1.14 -15.75 -4.62
N LEU A 27 0.55 -15.11 -3.61
CA LEU A 27 -0.61 -15.63 -2.87
C LEU A 27 -1.95 -15.26 -3.52
N LEU A 28 -1.96 -14.44 -4.57
CA LEU A 28 -3.18 -14.06 -5.27
C LEU A 28 -3.77 -15.25 -6.04
N LYS A 29 -5.09 -15.32 -6.07
CA LYS A 29 -5.80 -16.20 -7.00
C LYS A 29 -5.56 -15.72 -8.45
N GLU A 30 -5.81 -16.62 -9.40
CA GLU A 30 -5.79 -16.29 -10.84
C GLU A 30 -6.66 -15.07 -11.19
N LYS A 31 -7.78 -14.89 -10.47
CA LYS A 31 -8.69 -13.75 -10.60
C LYS A 31 -8.79 -12.99 -9.27
N PRO A 32 -7.83 -12.11 -8.94
CA PRO A 32 -7.86 -11.36 -7.69
C PRO A 32 -8.88 -10.21 -7.77
N LEU A 33 -9.52 -9.90 -6.65
CA LEU A 33 -10.48 -8.78 -6.57
C LEU A 33 -9.79 -7.44 -6.33
N PHE A 34 -8.76 -7.43 -5.48
CA PHE A 34 -8.02 -6.23 -5.11
C PHE A 34 -6.66 -6.56 -4.49
N PHE A 35 -5.79 -5.55 -4.43
CA PHE A 35 -4.56 -5.52 -3.63
C PHE A 35 -4.45 -4.13 -3.00
N VAL A 36 -4.17 -4.04 -1.70
CA VAL A 36 -4.09 -2.75 -0.99
C VAL A 36 -2.83 -2.67 -0.14
N VAL A 37 -2.17 -1.52 -0.21
CA VAL A 37 -1.08 -1.13 0.68
C VAL A 37 -1.49 0.13 1.41
N ASN A 38 -1.30 0.16 2.72
CA ASN A 38 -1.35 1.37 3.53
C ASN A 38 -0.02 1.60 4.24
N GLY A 39 0.29 2.87 4.54
CA GLY A 39 1.49 3.24 5.27
C GLY A 39 1.28 4.51 6.08
N TYR A 40 1.72 4.49 7.35
CA TYR A 40 1.75 5.66 8.24
C TYR A 40 2.98 6.54 8.02
N ALA A 41 3.93 6.09 7.20
CA ALA A 41 5.24 6.70 7.08
C ALA A 41 5.17 8.02 6.29
N SER A 42 5.31 9.13 7.01
CA SER A 42 5.35 10.51 6.50
C SER A 42 6.47 10.82 5.48
N GLY A 43 7.29 9.84 5.12
CA GLY A 43 8.40 9.97 4.18
C GLY A 43 8.11 9.44 2.77
N TYR A 44 6.99 8.75 2.55
CA TYR A 44 6.64 8.22 1.23
C TYR A 44 5.38 8.87 0.69
N SER A 45 5.33 9.03 -0.64
CA SER A 45 4.14 9.50 -1.34
C SER A 45 3.23 8.33 -1.69
N SER A 46 1.92 8.56 -1.71
CA SER A 46 0.95 7.62 -2.27
C SER A 46 1.26 7.29 -3.74
N LEU A 47 1.93 8.18 -4.48
CA LEU A 47 2.44 7.92 -5.82
C LEU A 47 3.55 6.87 -5.86
N THR A 48 4.41 6.82 -4.85
CA THR A 48 5.43 5.77 -4.74
C THR A 48 4.75 4.41 -4.65
N TYR A 49 3.71 4.29 -3.82
CA TYR A 49 2.94 3.05 -3.72
C TYR A 49 2.18 2.74 -5.01
N LYS A 50 1.62 3.76 -5.67
CA LYS A 50 1.00 3.61 -7.00
C LYS A 50 1.95 2.94 -7.99
N ASN A 51 3.14 3.50 -8.14
CA ASN A 51 4.12 3.06 -9.13
C ASN A 51 4.57 1.62 -8.85
N ASN A 52 4.78 1.28 -7.58
CA ASN A 52 5.12 -0.07 -7.17
C ASN A 52 3.99 -1.07 -7.49
N LEU A 53 2.74 -0.74 -7.16
CA LEU A 53 1.60 -1.62 -7.47
C LEU A 53 1.33 -1.73 -8.96
N GLN A 54 1.55 -0.66 -9.72
CA GLN A 54 1.38 -0.66 -11.18
C GLN A 54 2.31 -1.67 -11.86
N GLU A 55 3.59 -1.70 -11.46
CA GLU A 55 4.54 -2.69 -11.99
C GLU A 55 4.24 -4.10 -11.46
N LEU A 56 3.94 -4.23 -10.17
CA LEU A 56 3.64 -5.51 -9.51
C LEU A 56 2.46 -6.23 -10.17
N LEU A 57 1.38 -5.50 -10.46
CA LEU A 57 0.08 -6.05 -10.88
C LEU A 57 -0.20 -5.83 -12.37
N LYS A 58 0.82 -5.50 -13.18
CA LYS A 58 0.68 -5.17 -14.61
C LYS A 58 0.02 -6.26 -15.47
N GLU A 59 0.02 -7.51 -15.01
CA GLU A 59 -0.61 -8.64 -15.71
C GLU A 59 -2.11 -8.76 -15.44
N TYR A 60 -2.61 -8.08 -14.41
CA TYR A 60 -4.02 -8.07 -14.05
C TYR A 60 -4.70 -6.82 -14.61
N SER A 61 -5.83 -7.01 -15.31
CA SER A 61 -6.66 -5.90 -15.76
C SER A 61 -7.41 -5.29 -14.56
N GLY A 62 -7.29 -3.98 -14.38
CA GLY A 62 -7.92 -3.28 -13.26
C GLY A 62 -7.52 -1.81 -13.20
N SER A 63 -7.89 -1.15 -12.11
CA SER A 63 -7.62 0.27 -11.87
C SER A 63 -6.84 0.49 -10.57
N LEU A 64 -6.12 1.61 -10.51
CA LEU A 64 -5.35 2.02 -9.35
C LEU A 64 -5.93 3.31 -8.76
N GLU A 65 -6.29 3.24 -7.48
CA GLU A 65 -6.67 4.37 -6.65
C GLU A 65 -5.58 4.63 -5.61
N VAL A 66 -5.16 5.88 -5.45
CA VAL A 66 -4.19 6.28 -4.44
C VAL A 66 -4.61 7.56 -3.75
N GLY A 67 -4.20 7.75 -2.51
CA GLY A 67 -4.53 8.95 -1.77
C GLY A 67 -4.00 8.95 -0.35
N GLU A 68 -4.54 9.87 0.44
CA GLU A 68 -4.30 9.97 1.87
C GLU A 68 -5.49 9.44 2.65
N LEU A 69 -5.21 8.68 3.70
CA LEU A 69 -6.18 8.36 4.73
C LEU A 69 -6.28 9.56 5.68
N THR A 70 -7.49 10.05 5.91
CA THR A 70 -7.72 11.18 6.81
C THR A 70 -8.84 10.90 7.80
N ILE A 71 -8.73 11.48 8.99
CA ILE A 71 -9.78 11.49 10.01
C ILE A 71 -10.36 12.90 10.06
N ARG A 72 -11.66 13.05 9.79
CA ARG A 72 -12.34 14.34 9.88
C ARG A 72 -12.61 14.71 11.33
N GLU A 73 -12.34 15.96 11.69
CA GLU A 73 -12.71 16.51 12.99
C GLU A 73 -14.23 16.49 13.22
N LYS A 74 -14.69 16.19 14.45
CA LYS A 74 -16.12 16.11 14.76
C LYS A 74 -16.85 17.46 14.65
N SER A 75 -16.21 18.55 15.07
CA SER A 75 -16.80 19.90 15.14
C SER A 75 -16.50 20.79 13.93
N GLY A 76 -15.84 20.26 12.89
CA GLY A 76 -15.38 21.06 11.77
C GLY A 76 -15.08 20.24 10.51
N ASN A 77 -14.42 20.88 9.55
CA ASN A 77 -14.11 20.26 8.25
C ASN A 77 -12.62 19.94 8.05
N ARG A 78 -11.79 20.15 9.07
CA ARG A 78 -10.37 19.80 9.00
C ARG A 78 -10.21 18.28 8.89
N LEU A 79 -9.24 17.88 8.09
CA LEU A 79 -8.84 16.50 7.89
C LEU A 79 -7.48 16.30 8.57
N LEU A 80 -7.40 15.36 9.51
CA LEU A 80 -6.16 14.93 10.15
C LEU A 80 -5.53 13.82 9.30
N PRO A 81 -4.36 14.04 8.66
CA PRO A 81 -3.66 12.99 7.92
C PRO A 81 -3.31 11.82 8.83
N SER A 82 -3.62 10.61 8.39
CA SER A 82 -3.45 9.36 9.15
C SER A 82 -2.72 8.28 8.36
N GLY A 83 -2.21 8.61 7.17
CA GLY A 83 -1.41 7.72 6.33
C GLY A 83 -1.69 7.92 4.86
N ILE A 84 -1.01 7.13 4.04
CA ILE A 84 -1.22 7.04 2.59
C ILE A 84 -1.68 5.64 2.22
N PHE A 85 -2.33 5.51 1.06
CA PHE A 85 -2.67 4.21 0.51
C PHE A 85 -2.50 4.17 -1.00
N ALA A 86 -2.32 2.95 -1.51
CA ALA A 86 -2.58 2.60 -2.90
C ALA A 86 -3.37 1.30 -2.96
N ARG A 87 -4.39 1.26 -3.81
CA ARG A 87 -5.27 0.12 -4.00
C ARG A 87 -5.42 -0.16 -5.48
N TRP A 88 -5.09 -1.38 -5.88
CA TRP A 88 -5.52 -1.95 -7.15
C TRP A 88 -6.83 -2.71 -6.96
N ASN A 89 -7.77 -2.61 -7.89
CA ASN A 89 -8.98 -3.43 -7.95
C ASN A 89 -9.36 -3.80 -9.38
N VAL A 90 -10.09 -4.90 -9.53
CA VAL A 90 -10.67 -5.26 -10.83
C VAL A 90 -11.65 -4.19 -11.29
N THR A 91 -11.62 -3.88 -12.58
CA THR A 91 -12.64 -3.07 -13.26
C THR A 91 -13.68 -4.02 -13.85
N ASP A 92 -14.96 -3.74 -13.62
CA ASP A 92 -16.06 -4.46 -14.27
C ASP A 92 -15.99 -4.36 -15.81
#